data_AF-A0A7V3P277-F1
#
_entry.id   AF-A0A7V3P277-F1
#
_cell.length_a   1.000
_cell.length_b   1.000
_cell.length_c   1.000
_cell.angle_alpha   90.00
_cell.angle_beta   90.00
_cell.angle_gamma   90.00
#
_symmetry.space_group_name_H-M   'P 1'
#
loop_
_entity.id
_entity.type
_entity.pdbx_description
1 polymer ?
#
loop_
_entity_poly.entity_id
_entity_poly.type
_entity_poly.pdbx_seq_one_letter_code
_entity_poly.pdbx_strand_id
1 'polypeptide(L)'
;LAAVCTLALAATAVADVVYMPTTTNLPAGWSTVLKPDSGGRGSISVKIGSYGLPFSFQFTNGDKDKTARCWSALTTDIFDNIRVSQITALNITVVGIEGDGSSWSPPHFVFALKKAPTNLSNRFIEWIPWEDGTPREPQQVRTYDALVDGRWYCPWVGGYYSTLAAFVAAYPDATFATASEIQTMLSGFSGKSFSVGYADWVTEVQKYNDSARGLVSQFEVGIDGVTTTYLLGVPEPGSLLALVTGLVGLAGVIRRRR
;
A
#
# COMPACT_ATOMS: atom_id res chain seq x y z
N LEU A 1 28.39 -19.22 -42.92
CA LEU A 1 27.43 -18.42 -42.15
C LEU A 1 27.25 -19.10 -40.80
N ALA A 2 27.93 -18.62 -39.76
CA ALA A 2 27.78 -19.11 -38.39
C ALA A 2 26.84 -18.14 -37.66
N ALA A 3 25.68 -18.64 -37.23
CA ALA A 3 24.72 -17.89 -36.43
C ALA A 3 25.25 -17.82 -34.99
N VAL A 4 25.58 -16.61 -34.53
CA VAL A 4 25.89 -16.34 -33.13
C VAL A 4 24.54 -16.15 -32.42
N CYS A 5 24.11 -17.18 -31.69
CA CYS A 5 23.02 -17.04 -30.73
C CYS A 5 23.52 -16.25 -29.52
N THR A 6 23.18 -14.97 -29.44
CA THR A 6 23.27 -14.19 -28.22
C THR A 6 22.26 -14.76 -27.21
N LEU A 7 22.73 -15.59 -26.29
CA LEU A 7 21.98 -15.89 -25.07
C LEU A 7 21.90 -14.59 -24.26
N ALA A 8 20.73 -13.94 -24.29
CA ALA A 8 20.40 -12.91 -23.33
C ALA A 8 20.35 -13.56 -21.95
N LEU A 9 21.37 -13.31 -21.12
CA LEU A 9 21.35 -13.65 -19.71
C LEU A 9 20.24 -12.80 -19.09
N ALA A 10 19.08 -13.40 -18.84
CA ALA A 10 18.06 -12.77 -18.02
C ALA A 10 18.65 -12.63 -16.61
N ALA A 11 19.14 -11.44 -16.27
CA ALA A 11 19.44 -11.08 -14.91
C ALA A 11 18.13 -11.18 -14.13
N THR A 12 17.96 -12.25 -13.35
CA THR A 12 16.93 -12.30 -12.32
C THR A 12 17.27 -11.19 -11.33
N ALA A 13 16.59 -10.04 -11.46
CA ALA A 13 16.67 -8.99 -10.47
C ALA A 13 16.29 -9.61 -9.12
N VAL A 14 17.21 -9.56 -8.16
CA VAL A 14 16.94 -10.01 -6.80
C VAL A 14 15.84 -9.09 -6.27
N ALA A 15 14.70 -9.65 -5.89
CA ALA A 15 13.65 -8.88 -5.24
C ALA A 15 14.21 -8.39 -3.90
N ASP A 16 14.32 -7.08 -3.74
CA ASP A 16 14.74 -6.51 -2.45
C ASP A 16 13.61 -6.71 -1.44
N VAL A 17 13.94 -7.08 -0.21
CA VAL A 17 12.94 -7.36 0.83
C VAL A 17 13.13 -6.38 1.96
N VAL A 18 12.08 -5.58 2.20
CA VAL A 18 12.04 -4.55 3.23
C VAL A 18 11.09 -4.98 4.34
N TYR A 19 11.62 -5.09 5.56
CA TYR A 19 10.83 -5.45 6.74
C TYR A 19 10.24 -4.20 7.38
N MET A 20 8.94 -4.24 7.70
CA MET A 20 8.20 -3.19 8.41
C MET A 20 7.67 -3.78 9.73
N PRO A 21 8.53 -3.94 10.76
CA PRO A 21 8.18 -4.70 11.96
C PRO A 21 7.07 -4.06 12.78
N THR A 22 7.02 -2.73 12.86
CA THR A 22 5.99 -2.00 13.60
C THR A 22 5.54 -0.77 12.83
N THR A 23 4.39 -0.21 13.22
CA THR A 23 3.86 1.03 12.63
C THR A 23 4.70 2.26 13.00
N THR A 24 5.61 2.15 13.97
CA THR A 24 6.50 3.21 14.43
C THR A 24 7.96 3.01 14.02
N ASN A 25 8.34 1.82 13.57
CA ASN A 25 9.66 1.48 13.05
C ASN A 25 9.53 1.12 11.56
N LEU A 26 9.39 2.16 10.74
CA LEU A 26 9.28 2.06 9.30
C LEU A 26 10.62 2.36 8.62
N PRO A 27 10.90 1.77 7.44
CA PRO A 27 12.09 2.09 6.66
C PRO A 27 12.13 3.57 6.25
N ALA A 28 13.32 4.07 5.95
CA ALA A 28 13.50 5.45 5.53
C ALA A 28 12.59 5.84 4.35
N GLY A 29 11.99 7.03 4.42
CA GLY A 29 11.02 7.53 3.44
C GLY A 29 9.57 7.07 3.68
N TRP A 30 9.33 6.03 4.48
CA TRP A 30 7.99 5.60 4.85
C TRP A 30 7.50 6.26 6.15
N SER A 31 6.20 6.51 6.22
CA SER A 31 5.53 7.05 7.41
C SER A 31 4.08 6.58 7.47
N THR A 32 3.50 6.55 8.67
CA THR A 32 2.05 6.38 8.85
C THR A 32 1.34 7.73 8.75
N VAL A 33 0.16 7.74 8.13
CA VAL A 33 -0.80 8.84 8.20
C VAL A 33 -2.06 8.33 8.84
N LEU A 34 -2.46 9.02 9.91
CA LEU A 34 -3.66 8.70 10.67
C LEU A 34 -4.48 9.96 10.88
N LYS A 35 -5.71 9.94 10.38
CA LYS A 35 -6.73 10.94 10.65
C LYS A 35 -8.00 10.20 11.07
N PRO A 36 -8.20 9.98 12.38
CA PRO A 36 -9.37 9.30 12.87
C PRO A 36 -10.61 10.18 12.71
N ASP A 37 -11.78 9.58 12.85
CA ASP A 37 -13.01 10.33 12.99
C ASP A 37 -13.11 11.02 14.36
N SER A 38 -14.09 11.91 14.48
CA SER A 38 -14.35 12.69 15.71
C SER A 38 -14.78 11.83 16.90
N GLY A 39 -15.12 10.55 16.69
CA GLY A 39 -15.34 9.55 17.74
C GLY A 39 -14.08 8.76 18.11
N GLY A 40 -12.95 9.02 17.47
CA GLY A 40 -11.68 8.33 17.70
C GLY A 40 -11.51 7.03 16.90
N ARG A 41 -12.42 6.70 15.98
CA ARG A 41 -12.26 5.53 15.10
C ARG A 41 -11.25 5.85 14.01
N GLY A 42 -10.31 4.95 13.81
CA GLY A 42 -9.23 5.12 12.85
C GLY A 42 -7.96 4.63 13.48
N SER A 43 -7.28 3.65 12.89
CA SER A 43 -6.03 3.16 13.45
C SER A 43 -5.18 2.40 12.44
N ILE A 44 -3.89 2.31 12.74
CA ILE A 44 -2.96 1.38 12.12
C ILE A 44 -2.30 0.60 13.24
N SER A 45 -2.38 -0.74 13.22
CA SER A 45 -1.86 -1.58 14.30
C SER A 45 -1.24 -2.87 13.76
N VAL A 46 -0.25 -3.41 14.46
CA VAL A 46 0.30 -4.74 14.13
C VAL A 46 -0.70 -5.82 14.53
N LYS A 47 -0.88 -6.82 13.68
CA LYS A 47 -1.66 -8.03 13.95
C LYS A 47 -0.85 -9.28 13.67
N ILE A 48 -0.90 -10.21 14.62
CA ILE A 48 -0.16 -11.47 14.60
C ILE A 48 -1.19 -12.60 14.56
N GLY A 49 -0.98 -13.59 13.69
CA GLY A 49 -1.78 -14.82 13.61
C GLY A 49 -3.27 -14.61 13.33
N SER A 50 -3.63 -13.63 12.49
CA SER A 50 -5.02 -13.27 12.21
C SER A 50 -5.43 -13.71 10.81
N TYR A 51 -6.57 -14.41 10.69
CA TYR A 51 -7.18 -14.83 9.42
C TYR A 51 -6.22 -15.54 8.45
N GLY A 52 -5.35 -16.40 8.97
CA GLY A 52 -4.35 -17.13 8.17
C GLY A 52 -3.09 -16.33 7.81
N LEU A 53 -3.00 -15.05 8.18
CA LEU A 53 -1.79 -14.26 8.04
C LEU A 53 -0.94 -14.34 9.32
N PRO A 54 0.34 -14.74 9.24
CA PRO A 54 1.21 -14.82 10.42
C PRO A 54 1.52 -13.43 11.00
N PHE A 55 1.72 -12.45 10.12
CA PHE A 55 2.02 -11.05 10.46
C PHE A 55 1.33 -10.13 9.45
N SER A 56 0.85 -8.99 9.93
CA SER A 56 0.22 -7.97 9.10
C SER A 56 0.11 -6.65 9.85
N PHE A 57 -0.15 -5.57 9.11
CA PHE A 57 -0.77 -4.39 9.70
C PHE A 57 -2.27 -4.41 9.42
N GLN A 58 -3.06 -4.06 10.42
CA GLN A 58 -4.48 -3.74 10.28
C GLN A 58 -4.64 -2.25 10.11
N PHE A 59 -5.38 -1.88 9.06
CA PHE A 59 -5.87 -0.53 8.84
C PHE A 59 -7.34 -0.52 9.22
N THR A 60 -7.76 0.53 9.92
CA THR A 60 -9.16 0.79 10.26
C THR A 60 -9.42 2.23 9.91
N ASN A 61 -10.39 2.50 9.06
CA ASN A 61 -10.79 3.85 8.73
C ASN A 61 -11.89 4.36 9.68
N GLY A 62 -12.02 5.67 9.75
CA GLY A 62 -13.09 6.34 10.48
C GLY A 62 -14.42 6.35 9.72
N ASP A 63 -15.44 6.89 10.37
CA ASP A 63 -16.78 7.11 9.81
C ASP A 63 -16.83 8.45 9.06
N LYS A 64 -17.21 8.41 7.77
CA LYS A 64 -17.27 9.59 6.90
C LYS A 64 -18.31 10.62 7.37
N ASP A 65 -19.38 10.18 8.04
CA ASP A 65 -20.46 11.04 8.52
C ASP A 65 -20.06 11.78 9.81
N LYS A 66 -18.99 11.33 10.48
CA LYS A 66 -18.39 11.99 11.64
C LYS A 66 -17.23 12.91 11.29
N THR A 67 -16.41 12.52 10.32
CA THR A 67 -15.25 13.30 9.89
C THR A 67 -14.98 13.04 8.42
N ALA A 68 -15.07 14.10 7.63
CA ALA A 68 -14.73 14.01 6.22
C ALA A 68 -13.24 13.66 6.04
N ARG A 69 -12.96 12.79 5.06
CA ARG A 69 -11.60 12.39 4.67
C ARG A 69 -10.83 11.77 5.84
N CYS A 70 -11.42 10.76 6.47
CA CYS A 70 -10.69 9.91 7.40
C CYS A 70 -9.54 9.20 6.68
N TRP A 71 -8.52 8.84 7.43
CA TRP A 71 -7.30 8.29 6.83
C TRP A 71 -6.64 7.29 7.75
N SER A 72 -6.28 6.13 7.21
CA SER A 72 -5.33 5.19 7.82
C SER A 72 -4.46 4.54 6.73
N ALA A 73 -3.23 5.02 6.53
CA ALA A 73 -2.35 4.46 5.51
C ALA A 73 -0.86 4.52 5.88
N LEU A 74 -0.09 3.64 5.25
CA LEU A 74 1.34 3.84 5.04
C LEU A 74 1.53 4.73 3.82
N THR A 75 2.46 5.66 3.89
CA THR A 75 2.74 6.59 2.78
C THR A 75 4.23 6.82 2.62
N THR A 76 4.66 7.08 1.38
CA THR A 76 6.06 7.27 1.03
C THR A 76 6.27 8.26 -0.11
N ASP A 77 7.43 8.90 -0.11
CA ASP A 77 7.96 9.84 -1.13
C ASP A 77 9.13 9.24 -1.92
N ILE A 78 9.49 7.98 -1.66
CA ILE A 78 10.60 7.32 -2.37
C ILE A 78 10.34 7.17 -3.88
N PHE A 79 9.09 7.33 -4.31
CA PHE A 79 8.68 7.26 -5.70
C PHE A 79 8.44 8.63 -6.34
N ASP A 80 8.76 9.73 -5.65
CA ASP A 80 8.57 11.10 -6.17
C ASP A 80 9.25 11.28 -7.53
N ASN A 81 8.54 11.92 -8.46
CA ASN A 81 8.94 12.17 -9.86
C ASN A 81 9.12 10.93 -10.75
N ILE A 82 8.90 9.72 -10.24
CA ILE A 82 8.88 8.52 -11.07
C ILE A 82 7.63 8.55 -11.97
N ARG A 83 7.78 8.15 -13.24
CA ARG A 83 6.64 8.04 -14.16
C ARG A 83 5.82 6.82 -13.81
N VAL A 84 4.50 6.93 -13.91
CA VAL A 84 3.60 5.79 -13.66
C VAL A 84 3.87 4.65 -14.64
N SER A 85 4.31 4.97 -15.87
CA SER A 85 4.72 3.99 -16.88
C SER A 85 5.96 3.17 -16.51
N GLN A 86 6.71 3.56 -15.47
CA GLN A 86 7.86 2.80 -14.97
C GLN A 86 7.44 1.71 -13.95
N ILE A 87 6.18 1.70 -13.51
CA ILE A 87 5.67 0.64 -12.64
C ILE A 87 5.58 -0.66 -13.44
N THR A 88 6.25 -1.69 -12.95
CA THR A 88 6.39 -3.01 -13.60
C THR A 88 5.82 -4.16 -12.76
N ALA A 89 5.60 -3.95 -11.46
CA ALA A 89 4.89 -4.86 -10.58
C ALA A 89 4.12 -4.07 -9.52
N LEU A 90 2.93 -4.54 -9.14
CA LEU A 90 2.14 -3.91 -8.09
C LEU A 90 1.20 -4.93 -7.43
N ASN A 91 1.77 -5.78 -6.57
CA ASN A 91 1.02 -6.83 -5.88
C ASN A 91 0.68 -6.44 -4.45
N ILE A 92 -0.45 -6.92 -3.92
CA ILE A 92 -0.81 -6.74 -2.52
C ILE A 92 -1.54 -7.96 -1.98
N THR A 93 -1.13 -8.41 -0.79
CA THR A 93 -1.79 -9.51 -0.07
C THR A 93 -2.57 -8.96 1.11
N VAL A 94 -3.89 -9.12 1.04
CA VAL A 94 -4.86 -8.48 1.93
C VAL A 94 -5.88 -9.45 2.51
N VAL A 95 -6.51 -9.02 3.60
CA VAL A 95 -7.76 -9.58 4.12
C VAL A 95 -8.71 -8.42 4.41
N GLY A 96 -9.90 -8.41 3.80
CA GLY A 96 -10.96 -7.51 4.24
C GLY A 96 -11.73 -8.10 5.40
N ILE A 97 -12.09 -7.28 6.39
CA ILE A 97 -12.77 -7.74 7.61
C ILE A 97 -14.21 -7.21 7.65
N GLU A 98 -14.39 -5.90 7.54
CA GLU A 98 -15.72 -5.26 7.59
C GLU A 98 -15.73 -3.91 6.86
N GLY A 99 -16.92 -3.40 6.58
CA GLY A 99 -17.23 -2.08 6.03
C GLY A 99 -18.74 -1.84 6.08
N ASP A 100 -19.19 -0.60 5.96
CA ASP A 100 -20.61 -0.29 6.04
C ASP A 100 -21.38 -0.69 4.77
N GLY A 101 -22.63 -1.14 4.93
CA GLY A 101 -23.58 -1.26 3.82
C GLY A 101 -23.23 -2.30 2.76
N SER A 102 -22.90 -3.54 3.16
CA SER A 102 -22.62 -4.72 2.33
C SER A 102 -21.28 -4.75 1.59
N SER A 103 -20.50 -3.66 1.56
CA SER A 103 -19.24 -3.58 0.80
C SER A 103 -18.05 -3.35 1.74
N TRP A 104 -17.27 -4.39 2.07
CA TRP A 104 -15.96 -4.18 2.69
C TRP A 104 -14.94 -3.87 1.59
N SER A 105 -14.08 -2.86 1.80
CA SER A 105 -12.87 -2.65 0.99
C SER A 105 -11.64 -3.09 1.73
N PRO A 106 -10.73 -3.88 1.12
CA PRO A 106 -9.43 -4.06 1.71
C PRO A 106 -8.63 -2.77 1.55
N PRO A 107 -7.55 -2.61 2.33
CA PRO A 107 -6.57 -1.58 2.08
C PRO A 107 -6.03 -1.71 0.65
N HIS A 108 -5.78 -0.59 -0.01
CA HIS A 108 -5.45 -0.56 -1.45
C HIS A 108 -4.42 0.55 -1.75
N PHE A 109 -4.02 0.65 -3.02
CA PHE A 109 -3.02 1.61 -3.49
C PHE A 109 -3.67 2.93 -3.87
N VAL A 110 -3.03 4.03 -3.47
CA VAL A 110 -3.50 5.39 -3.78
C VAL A 110 -2.32 6.27 -4.19
N PHE A 111 -2.39 6.88 -5.37
CA PHE A 111 -1.27 7.59 -6.02
C PHE A 111 -1.56 9.06 -6.25
N ALA A 112 -0.68 9.93 -5.74
CA ALA A 112 -0.74 11.35 -6.00
C ALA A 112 0.17 11.70 -7.16
N LEU A 113 -0.46 12.03 -8.28
CA LEU A 113 0.22 12.27 -9.54
C LEU A 113 0.02 13.71 -9.99
N LYS A 114 1.06 14.23 -10.64
CA LYS A 114 0.95 15.39 -11.53
C LYS A 114 0.76 14.89 -12.96
N LYS A 115 -0.07 15.59 -13.74
CA LYS A 115 -0.39 15.19 -15.13
C LYS A 115 0.85 15.06 -16.01
N ALA A 116 1.85 15.93 -15.79
CA ALA A 116 3.16 15.87 -16.43
C ALA A 116 4.21 16.53 -15.51
N PRO A 117 5.53 16.35 -15.73
CA PRO A 117 6.57 16.91 -14.87
C PRO A 117 6.46 18.42 -14.61
N THR A 118 5.97 19.17 -15.59
CA THR A 118 5.76 20.64 -15.52
C THR A 118 4.29 21.04 -15.39
N ASN A 119 3.37 20.08 -15.25
CA ASN A 119 1.93 20.32 -15.18
C ASN A 119 1.36 19.70 -13.91
N LEU A 120 1.22 20.54 -12.88
CA LEU A 120 0.63 20.20 -11.58
C LEU A 120 -0.91 20.09 -11.61
N SER A 121 -1.51 19.74 -12.75
CA SER A 121 -2.92 19.38 -12.75
C SER A 121 -3.08 18.09 -11.94
N ASN A 122 -3.91 18.18 -10.91
CA ASN A 122 -4.16 17.12 -9.95
C ASN A 122 -4.63 15.82 -10.61
N ARG A 123 -3.88 14.72 -10.44
CA ARG A 123 -4.21 13.39 -10.96
C ARG A 123 -4.06 12.31 -9.90
N PHE A 124 -4.61 12.58 -8.73
CA PHE A 124 -4.89 11.54 -7.75
C PHE A 124 -5.65 10.35 -8.39
N ILE A 125 -5.20 9.12 -8.15
CA ILE A 125 -5.90 7.89 -8.53
C ILE A 125 -5.90 6.85 -7.41
N GLU A 126 -6.92 6.01 -7.39
CA GLU A 126 -7.14 4.96 -6.40
C GLU A 126 -7.38 3.62 -7.10
N TRP A 127 -6.71 2.58 -6.63
CA TRP A 127 -6.98 1.22 -7.09
C TRP A 127 -8.15 0.63 -6.30
N ILE A 128 -9.16 0.15 -7.02
CA ILE A 128 -10.32 -0.53 -6.47
C ILE A 128 -10.19 -2.03 -6.82
N PRO A 129 -9.99 -2.92 -5.83
CA PRO A 129 -9.65 -4.33 -6.04
C PRO A 129 -10.73 -5.18 -6.72
N TRP A 130 -11.96 -4.69 -6.79
CA TRP A 130 -13.05 -5.38 -7.48
C TRP A 130 -13.57 -4.52 -8.63
N GLU A 131 -13.68 -5.16 -9.79
CA GLU A 131 -14.08 -4.52 -11.03
C GLU A 131 -15.61 -4.35 -11.13
N ASP A 132 -16.35 -5.30 -10.57
CA ASP A 132 -17.79 -5.52 -10.75
C ASP A 132 -18.67 -4.84 -9.67
N GLY A 133 -18.05 -4.21 -8.68
CA GLY A 133 -18.78 -3.64 -7.53
C GLY A 133 -19.37 -4.70 -6.60
N THR A 134 -19.02 -5.98 -6.78
CA THR A 134 -19.49 -7.06 -5.92
C THR A 134 -18.54 -7.20 -4.72
N PRO A 135 -19.02 -7.00 -3.49
CA PRO A 135 -18.27 -7.28 -2.29
C PRO A 135 -17.80 -8.73 -2.28
N ARG A 136 -16.56 -8.96 -1.90
CA ARG A 136 -16.00 -10.31 -1.82
C ARG A 136 -16.42 -10.99 -0.50
N GLU A 137 -16.06 -12.25 -0.29
CA GLU A 137 -16.27 -12.89 1.01
C GLU A 137 -15.28 -12.35 2.05
N PRO A 138 -15.74 -11.79 3.18
CA PRO A 138 -14.85 -11.23 4.19
C PRO A 138 -13.96 -12.33 4.81
N GLN A 139 -12.88 -11.90 5.46
CA GLN A 139 -11.96 -12.75 6.22
C GLN A 139 -11.20 -13.80 5.39
N GLN A 140 -11.12 -13.60 4.07
CA GLN A 140 -10.35 -14.43 3.15
C GLN A 140 -9.04 -13.74 2.78
N VAL A 141 -7.93 -14.48 2.81
CA VAL A 141 -6.65 -14.03 2.28
C VAL A 141 -6.73 -13.98 0.77
N ARG A 142 -6.37 -12.85 0.19
CA ARG A 142 -6.31 -12.65 -1.26
C ARG A 142 -5.05 -11.90 -1.63
N THR A 143 -4.45 -12.31 -2.74
CA THR A 143 -3.38 -11.57 -3.39
C THR A 143 -3.92 -11.04 -4.71
N TYR A 144 -3.68 -9.77 -4.97
CA TYR A 144 -4.09 -9.09 -6.19
C TYR A 144 -2.88 -8.50 -6.89
N ASP A 145 -2.89 -8.53 -8.21
CA ASP A 145 -2.00 -7.76 -9.08
C ASP A 145 -2.75 -6.52 -9.55
N ALA A 146 -2.50 -5.37 -8.94
CA ALA A 146 -3.20 -4.11 -9.25
C ALA A 146 -2.90 -3.56 -10.64
N LEU A 147 -1.98 -4.18 -11.40
CA LEU A 147 -1.79 -3.85 -12.82
C LEU A 147 -2.92 -4.38 -13.70
N VAL A 148 -3.54 -5.51 -13.32
CA VAL A 148 -4.52 -6.23 -14.14
C VAL A 148 -5.82 -6.56 -13.40
N ASP A 149 -5.79 -6.71 -12.09
CA ASP A 149 -6.96 -6.98 -11.24
C ASP A 149 -7.66 -5.68 -10.84
N GLY A 150 -8.99 -5.69 -10.84
CA GLY A 150 -9.79 -4.57 -10.37
C GLY A 150 -9.84 -3.42 -11.37
N ARG A 151 -9.82 -2.18 -10.87
CA ARG A 151 -9.86 -0.96 -11.71
C ARG A 151 -9.24 0.23 -11.01
N TRP A 152 -8.78 1.21 -11.79
CA TRP A 152 -8.25 2.47 -11.28
C TRP A 152 -9.27 3.59 -11.44
N TYR A 153 -9.64 4.22 -10.34
CA TYR A 153 -10.52 5.38 -10.33
C TYR A 153 -9.70 6.67 -10.35
N CYS A 154 -10.04 7.57 -11.27
CA CYS A 154 -9.51 8.93 -11.32
C CYS A 154 -10.64 9.92 -10.98
N PRO A 155 -10.79 10.33 -9.71
CA PRO A 155 -11.89 11.20 -9.26
C PRO A 155 -11.98 12.50 -10.04
N TRP A 156 -10.85 13.08 -10.44
CA TRP A 156 -10.83 14.37 -11.13
C TRP A 156 -11.60 14.37 -12.46
N VAL A 157 -11.60 13.24 -13.17
CA VAL A 157 -12.35 13.09 -14.43
C VAL A 157 -13.61 12.23 -14.25
N GLY A 158 -13.91 11.80 -13.02
CA GLY A 158 -15.01 10.87 -12.72
C GLY A 158 -14.90 9.53 -13.46
N GLY A 159 -13.69 9.16 -13.89
CA GLY A 159 -13.45 8.06 -14.83
C GLY A 159 -12.83 6.84 -14.18
N TYR A 160 -13.15 5.66 -14.71
CA TYR A 160 -12.54 4.39 -14.33
C TYR A 160 -11.69 3.86 -15.49
N TYR A 161 -10.54 3.29 -15.17
CA TYR A 161 -9.64 2.59 -16.09
C TYR A 161 -9.57 1.13 -15.67
N SER A 162 -9.80 0.20 -16.60
CA SER A 162 -9.82 -1.24 -16.29
C SER A 162 -8.44 -1.79 -15.88
N THR A 163 -7.36 -1.11 -16.22
CA THR A 163 -5.98 -1.48 -15.84
C THR A 163 -5.13 -0.24 -15.62
N LEU A 164 -3.99 -0.38 -14.94
CA LEU A 164 -3.02 0.72 -14.83
C LEU A 164 -2.47 1.11 -16.21
N ALA A 165 -2.30 0.13 -17.11
CA ALA A 165 -1.87 0.38 -18.49
C ALA A 165 -2.87 1.26 -19.27
N ALA A 166 -4.18 1.07 -19.06
CA ALA A 166 -5.21 1.92 -19.66
C ALA A 166 -5.13 3.37 -19.14
N PHE A 167 -4.85 3.55 -17.84
CA PHE A 167 -4.59 4.87 -17.29
C PHE A 167 -3.32 5.52 -17.88
N VAL A 168 -2.23 4.77 -17.97
CA VAL A 168 -0.96 5.24 -18.56
C VAL A 168 -1.12 5.61 -20.04
N ALA A 169 -1.93 4.87 -20.80
CA ALA A 169 -2.23 5.22 -22.19
C ALA A 169 -2.97 6.57 -22.31
N ALA A 170 -3.85 6.90 -21.36
CA ALA A 170 -4.56 8.18 -21.33
C ALA A 170 -3.69 9.33 -20.79
N TYR A 171 -2.73 9.04 -19.91
CA TYR A 171 -1.83 10.01 -19.29
C TYR A 171 -0.36 9.52 -19.33
N PRO A 172 0.27 9.48 -20.52
CA PRO A 172 1.59 8.88 -20.70
C PRO A 172 2.72 9.60 -19.93
N ASP A 173 2.52 10.89 -19.64
CA ASP A 173 3.48 11.73 -18.92
C ASP A 173 3.21 11.81 -17.40
N ALA A 174 2.21 11.08 -16.88
CA ALA A 174 1.89 11.13 -15.46
C ALA A 174 3.08 10.68 -14.60
N THR A 175 3.38 11.47 -13.58
CA THR A 175 4.47 11.21 -12.62
C THR A 175 3.96 11.40 -11.20
N PHE A 176 4.51 10.64 -10.26
CA PHE A 176 4.33 10.88 -8.83
C PHE A 176 4.77 12.30 -8.47
N ALA A 177 3.89 13.04 -7.80
CA ALA A 177 4.14 14.41 -7.41
C ALA A 177 4.91 14.47 -6.09
N THR A 178 5.77 15.48 -5.90
CA THR A 178 6.46 15.64 -4.62
C THR A 178 5.52 16.10 -3.51
N ALA A 179 5.92 15.95 -2.24
CA ALA A 179 5.14 16.45 -1.11
C ALA A 179 4.76 17.95 -1.24
N SER A 180 5.67 18.80 -1.72
CA SER A 180 5.40 20.24 -1.92
C SER A 180 4.44 20.50 -3.10
N GLU A 181 4.57 19.75 -4.18
CA GLU A 181 3.65 19.80 -5.32
C GLU A 181 2.25 19.34 -4.91
N ILE A 182 2.15 18.27 -4.10
CA ILE A 182 0.89 17.78 -3.57
C ILE A 182 0.18 18.86 -2.74
N GLN A 183 0.89 19.59 -1.87
CA GLN A 183 0.29 20.71 -1.13
C GLN A 183 -0.20 21.85 -2.04
N THR A 184 0.42 22.03 -3.21
CA THR A 184 -0.02 23.00 -4.23
C THR A 184 -1.27 22.52 -4.95
N MET A 185 -1.35 21.23 -5.28
CA MET A 185 -2.48 20.63 -5.99
C MET A 185 -3.71 20.43 -5.10
N LEU A 186 -3.49 20.10 -3.83
CA LEU A 186 -4.53 19.86 -2.83
C LEU A 186 -4.00 20.18 -1.43
N SER A 187 -4.22 21.42 -1.01
CA SER A 187 -3.88 21.87 0.33
C SER A 187 -4.56 21.01 1.40
N GLY A 188 -3.81 20.65 2.45
CA GLY A 188 -4.31 19.87 3.57
C GLY A 188 -4.32 18.36 3.32
N PHE A 189 -3.78 17.90 2.19
CA PHE A 189 -3.49 16.48 1.98
C PHE A 189 -2.44 16.02 3.00
N SER A 190 -2.73 14.94 3.72
CA SER A 190 -1.86 14.46 4.79
C SER A 190 -0.89 13.36 4.37
N GLY A 191 -1.00 12.86 3.14
CA GLY A 191 -0.16 11.80 2.57
C GLY A 191 1.05 12.30 1.77
N LYS A 192 1.76 11.32 1.19
CA LYS A 192 2.80 11.48 0.19
C LYS A 192 2.35 10.87 -1.15
N SER A 193 3.26 10.76 -2.11
CA SER A 193 2.96 10.42 -3.49
C SER A 193 2.41 9.02 -3.70
N PHE A 194 2.81 8.08 -2.84
CA PHE A 194 2.35 6.70 -2.86
C PHE A 194 1.83 6.30 -1.49
N SER A 195 0.65 5.67 -1.44
CA SER A 195 0.06 5.21 -0.19
C SER A 195 -0.54 3.81 -0.32
N VAL A 196 -0.47 3.04 0.77
CA VAL A 196 -1.13 1.74 0.96
C VAL A 196 -1.99 1.83 2.21
N GLY A 197 -3.30 1.65 2.09
CA GLY A 197 -4.21 1.82 3.21
C GLY A 197 -5.64 2.14 2.81
N TYR A 198 -6.35 2.81 3.72
CA TYR A 198 -7.58 3.54 3.45
C TYR A 198 -7.25 5.02 3.44
N ALA A 199 -7.25 5.63 2.25
CA ALA A 199 -6.94 7.03 2.10
C ALA A 199 -8.08 7.74 1.38
N ASP A 200 -8.92 8.47 2.12
CA ASP A 200 -10.08 9.15 1.55
C ASP A 200 -9.71 10.54 1.03
N TRP A 201 -9.60 10.63 -0.29
CA TRP A 201 -9.12 11.84 -0.96
C TRP A 201 -10.26 12.74 -1.40
N VAL A 202 -11.34 12.12 -1.86
CA VAL A 202 -12.53 12.79 -2.41
C VAL A 202 -13.77 12.06 -1.90
N THR A 203 -14.88 12.76 -1.68
CA THR A 203 -16.11 12.20 -1.09
C THR A 203 -16.66 10.98 -1.86
N GLU A 204 -16.40 10.92 -3.17
CA GLU A 204 -16.90 9.88 -4.08
C GLU A 204 -16.36 8.47 -3.79
N VAL A 205 -15.18 8.38 -3.15
CA VAL A 205 -14.55 7.12 -2.75
C VAL A 205 -14.75 6.79 -1.27
N GLN A 206 -15.26 7.73 -0.47
CA GLN A 206 -15.48 7.50 0.96
C GLN A 206 -16.39 6.30 1.22
N LYS A 207 -17.35 6.01 0.34
CA LYS A 207 -18.20 4.83 0.45
C LYS A 207 -17.44 3.50 0.47
N TYR A 208 -16.23 3.44 -0.09
CA TYR A 208 -15.41 2.23 -0.10
C TYR A 208 -14.62 2.07 1.20
N ASN A 209 -14.30 3.18 1.86
CA ASN A 209 -13.44 3.19 3.03
C ASN A 209 -14.23 3.44 4.31
N ASP A 210 -15.51 3.76 4.22
CA ASP A 210 -16.34 4.11 5.37
C ASP A 210 -16.44 2.94 6.34
N SER A 211 -16.02 3.20 7.58
CA SER A 211 -15.96 2.18 8.63
C SER A 211 -15.13 0.93 8.23
N ALA A 212 -14.31 1.00 7.18
CA ALA A 212 -13.64 -0.15 6.62
C ALA A 212 -12.52 -0.64 7.54
N ARG A 213 -12.34 -1.96 7.57
CA ARG A 213 -11.26 -2.62 8.29
C ARG A 213 -10.68 -3.75 7.47
N GLY A 214 -9.36 -3.81 7.44
CA GLY A 214 -8.67 -4.87 6.72
C GLY A 214 -7.18 -4.91 7.05
N LEU A 215 -6.54 -5.96 6.58
CA LEU A 215 -5.17 -6.33 6.87
C LEU A 215 -4.36 -6.30 5.59
N VAL A 216 -3.09 -5.90 5.69
CA VAL A 216 -2.08 -6.10 4.66
C VAL A 216 -0.92 -6.86 5.30
N SER A 217 -0.57 -8.02 4.73
CA SER A 217 0.63 -8.77 5.15
C SER A 217 1.85 -8.36 4.35
N GLN A 218 1.68 -8.15 3.05
CA GLN A 218 2.75 -7.71 2.16
C GLN A 218 2.20 -6.93 0.98
N PHE A 219 3.07 -6.12 0.39
CA PHE A 219 2.87 -5.55 -0.94
C PHE A 219 4.19 -5.46 -1.69
N GLU A 220 4.12 -5.43 -3.02
CA GLU A 220 5.26 -5.35 -3.91
C GLU A 220 5.12 -4.13 -4.80
N VAL A 221 6.24 -3.46 -5.05
CA VAL A 221 6.33 -2.38 -6.03
C VAL A 221 7.53 -2.64 -6.92
N GLY A 222 7.28 -2.79 -8.21
CA GLY A 222 8.30 -2.91 -9.24
C GLY A 222 8.49 -1.60 -9.97
N ILE A 223 9.71 -1.06 -10.00
CA ILE A 223 10.07 0.14 -10.76
C ILE A 223 11.19 -0.23 -11.73
N ASP A 224 11.02 0.07 -13.03
CA ASP A 224 12.01 -0.22 -14.08
C ASP A 224 12.53 -1.67 -14.06
N GLY A 225 11.65 -2.62 -13.72
CA GLY A 225 11.96 -4.06 -13.65
C GLY A 225 12.62 -4.51 -12.34
N VAL A 226 12.92 -3.60 -11.40
CA VAL A 226 13.40 -3.95 -10.06
C VAL A 226 12.20 -4.01 -9.10
N THR A 227 11.96 -5.17 -8.52
CA THR A 227 10.84 -5.39 -7.58
C THR A 227 11.31 -5.34 -6.14
N THR A 228 10.63 -4.54 -5.32
CA THR A 228 10.82 -4.51 -3.86
C THR A 228 9.57 -5.08 -3.18
N THR A 229 9.76 -6.06 -2.30
CA THR A 229 8.72 -6.63 -1.44
C THR A 229 8.77 -5.99 -0.07
N TYR A 230 7.64 -5.49 0.41
CA TYR A 230 7.47 -4.92 1.75
C TYR A 230 6.67 -5.89 2.62
N LEU A 231 7.28 -6.38 3.70
CA LEU A 231 6.68 -7.33 4.63
C LEU A 231 6.24 -6.63 5.93
N LEU A 232 4.96 -6.67 6.25
CA LEU A 232 4.35 -5.88 7.33
C LEU A 232 4.13 -6.69 8.59
N GLY A 233 4.50 -6.13 9.74
CA GLY A 233 4.41 -6.77 11.05
C GLY A 233 5.43 -7.87 11.30
N VAL A 234 6.33 -8.12 10.34
CA VAL A 234 7.36 -9.16 10.42
C VAL A 234 8.59 -8.59 11.14
N PRO A 235 9.07 -9.22 12.22
CA PRO A 235 10.32 -8.82 12.86
C PRO A 235 11.51 -8.88 11.90
N GLU A 236 12.46 -7.96 12.01
CA GLU A 236 13.68 -8.02 11.22
C GLU A 236 14.44 -9.34 11.51
N PRO A 237 15.10 -9.95 10.51
CA PRO A 237 15.85 -11.20 10.70
C PRO A 237 16.88 -11.14 11.84
N GLY A 238 17.55 -9.99 11.99
CA GLY A 238 18.50 -9.77 13.09
C GLY A 238 17.85 -9.77 14.47
N SER A 239 16.61 -9.29 14.58
CA SER A 239 15.85 -9.27 15.84
C SER A 239 15.39 -10.67 16.25
N LEU A 240 15.05 -11.53 15.28
CA LEU A 240 14.70 -12.94 15.56
C LEU A 240 15.90 -13.70 16.15
N LEU A 241 17.09 -13.49 15.58
CA LEU A 241 18.33 -14.10 16.09
C LEU A 241 18.70 -13.59 17.49
N ALA A 242 18.51 -12.29 17.75
CA ALA A 242 18.74 -11.69 19.07
C ALA A 242 17.77 -12.24 20.14
N LEU A 243 16.51 -12.50 19.78
CA LEU A 243 15.51 -13.09 20.69
C LEU A 243 15.88 -14.53 21.07
N VAL A 244 16.31 -15.34 20.10
CA VAL A 244 16.71 -16.74 20.32
C VAL A 244 17.97 -16.83 21.17
N THR A 245 18.96 -15.98 20.91
CA THR A 245 20.21 -15.94 21.71
C THR A 245 19.98 -15.44 23.13
N GLY A 246 19.10 -14.45 23.32
CA GLY A 246 18.68 -13.96 24.65
C GLY A 246 17.96 -15.02 25.49
N LEU A 247 17.09 -15.83 24.89
CA LEU A 247 16.38 -16.93 25.56
C LEU A 247 17.33 -18.07 25.98
N VAL A 248 18.31 -18.41 25.13
CA VAL A 248 19.34 -19.41 25.46
C VAL A 248 20.26 -18.90 26.58
N GLY A 249 20.60 -17.61 26.58
CA GLY A 249 21.33 -16.96 27.67
C GLY A 249 20.58 -17.00 29.00
N LEU A 250 19.27 -16.73 28.99
CA LEU A 250 18.42 -16.79 30.19
C LEU A 250 18.31 -18.22 30.74
N ALA A 251 18.12 -19.22 29.86
CA ALA A 251 18.09 -20.62 30.24
C ALA A 251 19.43 -21.09 30.83
N GLY A 252 20.56 -20.61 30.30
CA GLY A 252 21.90 -20.88 30.83
C GLY A 252 22.16 -20.27 32.22
N VAL A 253 21.65 -19.06 32.47
CA VAL A 253 21.77 -18.39 33.78
C VAL A 253 20.89 -19.06 34.84
N ILE A 254 19.69 -19.52 34.47
CA ILE A 254 18.80 -20.28 35.37
C ILE A 254 19.42 -21.63 35.75
N ARG A 255 20.15 -22.27 34.83
CA ARG A 255 20.83 -23.56 35.08
C ARG A 255 22.08 -23.46 35.95
N ARG A 256 22.72 -22.29 36.06
CA ARG A 256 23.88 -22.04 36.94
C ARG A 256 23.49 -21.65 38.37
N ARG A 257 22.20 -21.39 38.64
CA ARG A 257 21.69 -21.01 39.97
C ARG A 257 20.92 -22.13 40.67
N ARG A 258 21.01 -23.36 40.18
CA ARG A 258 20.63 -24.59 40.87
C ARG A 258 21.90 -25.41 41.09
#